data_AF-A0A357I6W6-F1
#
_entry.id   AF-A0A357I6W6-F1
#
_cell.length_a   1.000
_cell.length_b   1.000
_cell.length_c   1.000
_cell.angle_alpha   90.00
_cell.angle_beta   90.00
_cell.angle_gamma   90.00
#
_symmetry.space_group_name_H-M   'P 1'
#
loop_
_entity.id
_entity.type
_entity.pdbx_description
1 polymer ?
#
loop_
_entity_poly.entity_id
_entity_poly.type
_entity_poly.pdbx_seq_one_letter_code
_entity_poly.pdbx_strand_id
1 'polypeptide(L)'
;MTPKLLALCIALPLLVSACSDSDDDSPSAPEQNPDVTSEQDQEQEQEQDPPPVVDTEARYRVTFSDSWTANQFATNYPGNAHFSGLIGATHNEQVIFWEPGQPATPGVKEVAETGGKGDFEEEITLQIDAGTTQAVVSGGGIGNTPGSASVEFDVNTTYPMITLISMIAPSPDWFVGVGNLDMR
;
A
#
# COMPACT_ATOMS: atom_id res chain seq x y z
N MET A 1 -9.72 -3.40 31.08
CA MET A 1 -9.83 -4.55 30.17
C MET A 1 -9.35 -4.07 28.82
N THR A 2 -8.18 -4.52 28.37
CA THR A 2 -7.66 -4.24 27.03
C THR A 2 -8.33 -5.20 26.04
N PRO A 3 -9.12 -4.74 25.07
CA PRO A 3 -9.65 -5.60 24.02
C PRO A 3 -8.49 -6.11 23.15
N LYS A 4 -8.54 -7.38 22.79
CA LYS A 4 -7.57 -8.04 21.90
C LYS A 4 -8.17 -8.06 20.50
N LEU A 5 -7.72 -7.16 19.64
CA LEU A 5 -7.98 -7.23 18.20
C LEU A 5 -7.36 -8.51 17.62
N LEU A 6 -8.12 -9.26 16.84
CA LEU A 6 -7.63 -10.42 16.10
C LEU A 6 -7.72 -10.14 14.60
N ALA A 7 -6.58 -9.86 13.96
CA ALA A 7 -6.49 -9.70 12.51
C ALA A 7 -6.14 -11.04 11.84
N LEU A 8 -6.92 -11.44 10.83
CA LEU A 8 -6.69 -12.67 10.07
C LEU A 8 -5.99 -12.34 8.74
N CYS A 9 -4.71 -12.72 8.59
CA CYS A 9 -3.92 -12.50 7.38
C CYS A 9 -3.91 -13.77 6.52
N ILE A 10 -4.41 -13.72 5.29
CA ILE A 10 -4.38 -14.84 4.33
C ILE A 10 -3.46 -14.43 3.17
N ALA A 11 -2.30 -15.10 3.07
CA ALA A 11 -1.35 -14.88 1.99
C ALA A 11 -1.67 -15.79 0.78
N LEU A 12 -1.87 -15.20 -0.41
CA LEU A 12 -1.84 -15.90 -1.70
C LEU A 12 -0.62 -15.43 -2.50
N PRO A 13 0.14 -16.32 -3.15
CA PRO A 13 1.27 -15.92 -3.98
C PRO A 13 0.80 -15.49 -5.39
N LEU A 14 1.14 -14.26 -5.77
CA LEU A 14 1.09 -13.78 -7.15
C LEU A 14 2.45 -14.02 -7.84
N LEU A 15 2.44 -14.72 -8.97
CA LEU A 15 3.59 -14.80 -9.88
C LEU A 15 3.56 -13.62 -10.84
N VAL A 16 4.65 -12.86 -10.92
CA VAL A 16 4.90 -11.90 -12.00
C VAL A 16 6.18 -12.34 -12.71
N SER A 17 6.13 -12.38 -14.05
CA SER A 17 7.28 -12.69 -14.91
C SER A 17 7.60 -11.45 -15.75
N ALA A 18 8.84 -10.99 -15.69
CA ALA A 18 9.38 -9.95 -16.57
C ALA A 18 10.38 -10.57 -17.56
N CYS A 19 10.32 -10.14 -18.82
CA CYS A 19 11.32 -10.49 -19.83
C CYS A 19 12.29 -9.32 -20.00
N SER A 20 13.58 -9.60 -19.83
CA SER A 20 14.68 -8.68 -20.14
C SER A 20 15.21 -9.05 -21.52
N ASP A 21 15.36 -8.06 -22.40
CA ASP A 21 16.09 -8.21 -23.65
C ASP A 21 17.23 -7.18 -23.65
N SER A 22 18.43 -7.65 -23.97
CA SER A 22 19.69 -6.94 -23.88
C SER A 22 20.32 -6.97 -25.26
N ASP A 23 20.60 -5.81 -25.84
CA ASP A 23 21.48 -5.75 -27.01
C ASP A 23 22.60 -4.75 -26.79
N ASP A 24 23.78 -5.32 -27.01
CA ASP A 24 25.15 -4.85 -26.95
C ASP A 24 25.48 -4.15 -28.29
N ASP A 25 26.11 -2.97 -28.27
CA ASP A 25 26.85 -2.49 -29.44
C ASP A 25 28.08 -1.68 -28.99
N SER A 26 29.24 -2.20 -29.35
CA SER A 26 30.55 -1.56 -29.26
C SER A 26 31.16 -1.60 -30.66
N PRO A 27 31.81 -0.52 -31.12
CA PRO A 27 33.17 -0.75 -31.61
C PRO A 27 34.19 0.40 -31.41
N SER A 28 35.42 -0.04 -31.05
CA SER A 28 36.72 0.23 -31.68
C SER A 28 37.36 1.64 -31.69
N ALA A 29 38.55 1.70 -31.08
CA ALA A 29 39.62 2.69 -31.31
C ALA A 29 40.42 2.37 -32.61
N PRO A 30 41.25 3.28 -33.19
CA PRO A 30 42.53 3.64 -32.55
C PRO A 30 43.14 5.04 -32.84
N GLU A 31 44.14 5.37 -32.03
CA GLU A 31 45.48 5.90 -32.41
C GLU A 31 45.84 7.41 -32.47
N GLN A 32 46.92 7.69 -31.72
CA GLN A 32 48.01 8.67 -31.86
C GLN A 32 47.98 10.01 -31.13
N ASN A 33 49.01 10.17 -30.29
CA ASN A 33 49.36 11.30 -29.45
C ASN A 33 50.64 11.93 -30.00
N PRO A 34 50.75 13.27 -30.04
CA PRO A 34 52.06 13.89 -29.80
C PRO A 34 52.01 15.00 -28.74
N ASP A 35 52.93 14.87 -27.80
CA ASP A 35 53.79 15.90 -27.21
C ASP A 35 53.20 17.26 -26.76
N VAL A 36 52.99 17.34 -25.45
CA VAL A 36 53.26 18.43 -24.50
C VAL A 36 53.21 19.87 -25.03
N THR A 37 52.17 20.61 -24.64
CA THR A 37 52.31 22.01 -24.22
C THR A 37 51.44 22.19 -22.97
N SER A 38 52.09 22.61 -21.87
CA SER A 38 51.46 22.87 -20.59
C SER A 38 50.68 24.18 -20.64
N GLU A 39 49.38 24.08 -20.89
CA GLU A 39 48.39 25.10 -20.56
C GLU A 39 47.54 24.54 -19.42
N GLN A 40 47.34 25.35 -18.38
CA GLN A 40 46.60 24.97 -17.19
C GLN A 40 45.12 24.92 -17.52
N ASP A 41 44.61 23.74 -17.88
CA ASP A 41 43.18 23.49 -17.91
C ASP A 41 42.66 23.52 -16.48
N GLN A 42 41.96 24.60 -16.15
CA GLN A 42 41.05 24.62 -15.01
C GLN A 42 39.84 23.78 -15.42
N GLU A 43 39.88 22.48 -15.13
CA GLU A 43 38.69 21.64 -15.10
C GLU A 43 37.76 22.22 -14.02
N GLN A 44 36.86 23.09 -14.45
CA GLN A 44 35.68 23.43 -13.67
C GLN A 44 34.86 22.15 -13.60
N GLU A 45 34.93 21.44 -12.47
CA GLU A 45 33.96 20.43 -12.10
C GLU A 45 32.59 21.10 -12.13
N GLN A 46 31.89 20.93 -13.26
CA GLN A 46 30.49 21.28 -13.36
C GLN A 46 29.76 20.39 -12.37
N GLU A 47 29.31 20.97 -11.28
CA GLU A 47 28.37 20.36 -10.35
C GLU A 47 27.09 20.10 -11.14
N GLN A 48 27.03 18.93 -11.80
CA GLN A 48 25.86 18.50 -12.56
C GLN A 48 24.74 18.39 -11.54
N ASP A 49 23.70 19.23 -11.70
CA ASP A 49 22.45 19.06 -10.97
C ASP A 49 22.05 17.58 -11.07
N PRO A 50 21.77 16.91 -9.94
CA PRO A 50 21.35 15.52 -9.98
C PRO A 50 20.17 15.41 -10.93
N PRO A 51 20.13 14.37 -11.79
CA PRO A 51 19.04 14.19 -12.73
C PRO A 51 17.71 14.28 -11.97
N PRO A 52 16.67 14.92 -12.57
CA PRO A 52 15.38 15.05 -11.91
C PRO A 52 14.91 13.66 -11.52
N VAL A 53 14.68 13.44 -10.22
CA VAL A 53 14.10 12.20 -9.72
C VAL A 53 12.69 12.14 -10.29
N VAL A 54 12.50 11.29 -11.29
CA VAL A 54 11.16 11.06 -11.86
C VAL A 54 10.41 10.21 -10.86
N ASP A 55 9.46 10.81 -10.14
CA ASP A 55 8.57 10.03 -9.28
C ASP A 55 7.63 9.20 -10.18
N THR A 56 7.89 7.91 -10.26
CA THR A 56 7.10 6.99 -11.06
C THR A 56 5.86 6.61 -10.27
N GLU A 57 4.69 7.02 -10.76
CA GLU A 57 3.39 6.66 -10.22
C GLU A 57 2.84 5.41 -10.92
N ALA A 58 2.22 4.52 -10.15
CA ALA A 58 1.55 3.33 -10.63
C ALA A 58 0.14 3.22 -10.03
N ARG A 59 -0.84 2.93 -10.88
CA ARG A 59 -2.23 2.76 -10.47
C ARG A 59 -2.57 1.30 -10.26
N TYR A 60 -3.16 0.99 -9.11
CA TYR A 60 -3.63 -0.35 -8.76
C TYR A 60 -5.12 -0.37 -8.54
N ARG A 61 -5.69 -1.57 -8.69
CA ARG A 61 -7.03 -1.92 -8.23
C ARG A 61 -6.93 -3.10 -7.29
N VAL A 62 -7.40 -2.94 -6.06
CA VAL A 62 -7.65 -4.07 -5.17
C VAL A 62 -9.07 -4.57 -5.38
N THR A 63 -9.24 -5.89 -5.37
CA THR A 63 -10.56 -6.53 -5.33
C THR A 63 -10.61 -7.40 -4.09
N PHE A 64 -11.42 -7.00 -3.12
CA PHE A 64 -11.75 -7.80 -1.96
C PHE A 64 -12.89 -8.75 -2.33
N SER A 65 -12.63 -10.05 -2.31
CA SER A 65 -13.62 -11.10 -2.54
C SER A 65 -13.74 -11.96 -1.29
N ASP A 66 -14.95 -12.09 -0.74
CA ASP A 66 -15.14 -12.88 0.46
C ASP A 66 -15.48 -14.35 0.15
N SER A 67 -15.13 -15.21 1.10
CA SER A 67 -15.51 -16.63 1.12
C SER A 67 -16.23 -16.98 2.43
N TRP A 68 -16.81 -15.98 3.10
CA TRP A 68 -17.48 -16.18 4.38
C TRP A 68 -18.91 -16.66 4.12
N THR A 69 -19.08 -17.99 4.11
CA THR A 69 -20.37 -18.63 3.81
C THR A 69 -20.84 -19.52 4.96
N ALA A 70 -22.16 -19.69 5.10
CA ALA A 70 -22.76 -20.57 6.11
C ALA A 70 -22.36 -22.05 5.95
N ASN A 71 -21.95 -22.47 4.75
CA ASN A 71 -21.49 -23.83 4.50
C ASN A 71 -20.07 -24.05 5.07
N GLN A 72 -19.16 -23.08 4.85
CA GLN A 72 -17.77 -23.17 5.30
C GLN A 72 -17.62 -22.78 6.78
N PHE A 73 -18.49 -21.90 7.29
CA PHE A 73 -18.45 -21.35 8.65
C PHE A 73 -19.82 -21.48 9.34
N ALA A 74 -20.29 -22.71 9.56
CA ALA A 74 -21.67 -22.98 9.98
C ALA A 74 -22.03 -22.58 11.42
N THR A 75 -21.04 -22.51 12.32
CA THR A 75 -21.32 -22.23 13.74
C THR A 75 -21.70 -20.77 13.92
N ASN A 76 -22.94 -20.51 14.35
CA ASN A 76 -23.48 -19.17 14.60
C ASN A 76 -23.37 -18.19 13.41
N TYR A 77 -23.46 -18.69 12.17
CA TYR A 77 -23.44 -17.85 10.99
C TYR A 77 -24.59 -16.82 11.01
N PRO A 78 -24.32 -15.52 10.86
CA PRO A 78 -25.34 -14.49 10.94
C PRO A 78 -26.16 -14.39 9.65
N GLY A 79 -27.47 -14.15 9.78
CA GLY A 79 -28.36 -13.98 8.63
C GLY A 79 -28.11 -12.70 7.83
N ASN A 80 -27.40 -11.73 8.39
CA ASN A 80 -27.01 -10.46 7.79
C ASN A 80 -25.48 -10.30 7.71
N ALA A 81 -24.78 -11.39 7.39
CA ALA A 81 -23.33 -11.37 7.15
C ALA A 81 -22.96 -10.35 6.06
N HIS A 82 -22.08 -9.41 6.39
CA HIS A 82 -21.60 -8.37 5.49
C HIS A 82 -20.21 -7.88 5.89
N PHE A 83 -19.60 -7.09 5.00
CA PHE A 83 -18.37 -6.37 5.26
C PHE A 83 -18.57 -4.87 5.09
N SER A 84 -18.00 -4.07 5.99
CA SER A 84 -18.07 -2.60 5.85
C SER A 84 -17.26 -2.12 4.64
N GLY A 85 -17.38 -0.83 4.32
CA GLY A 85 -16.57 -0.24 3.25
C GLY A 85 -15.08 -0.37 3.53
N LEU A 86 -14.29 -0.67 2.48
CA LEU A 86 -12.84 -0.64 2.56
C LEU A 86 -12.34 0.76 2.91
N ILE A 87 -11.40 0.86 3.83
CA ILE A 87 -10.74 2.13 4.19
C ILE A 87 -9.28 1.90 4.53
N GLY A 88 -8.43 2.84 4.18
CA GLY A 88 -7.00 2.82 4.47
C GLY A 88 -6.26 3.89 3.69
N ALA A 89 -4.99 3.68 3.39
CA ALA A 89 -4.15 4.73 2.83
C ALA A 89 -2.96 4.17 2.03
N THR A 90 -2.48 4.96 1.08
CA THR A 90 -1.15 4.77 0.47
C THR A 90 -0.12 5.61 1.21
N HIS A 91 0.95 4.97 1.70
CA HIS A 91 1.85 5.58 2.68
C HIS A 91 3.28 5.05 2.57
N ASN A 92 4.18 5.58 3.39
CA ASN A 92 5.56 5.13 3.50
C ASN A 92 5.80 4.36 4.81
N GLU A 93 7.02 3.88 5.02
CA GLU A 93 7.38 3.02 6.16
C GLU A 93 7.42 3.75 7.51
N GLN A 94 7.27 5.07 7.53
CA GLN A 94 7.33 5.89 8.75
C GLN A 94 6.02 5.88 9.53
N VAL A 95 4.95 5.31 8.98
CA VAL A 95 3.64 5.19 9.62
C VAL A 95 3.16 3.74 9.59
N ILE A 96 2.56 3.32 10.70
CA ILE A 96 1.87 2.03 10.85
C ILE A 96 0.47 2.34 11.35
N PHE A 97 -0.54 2.12 10.52
CA PHE A 97 -1.94 2.37 10.90
C PHE A 97 -2.51 1.26 11.78
N TRP A 98 -2.10 0.01 11.56
CA TRP A 98 -2.41 -1.11 12.43
C TRP A 98 -1.41 -2.25 12.21
N GLU A 99 -1.15 -3.04 13.26
CA GLU A 99 -0.40 -4.28 13.15
C GLU A 99 -0.85 -5.27 14.24
N PRO A 100 -0.75 -6.59 14.02
CA PRO A 100 -1.12 -7.58 15.02
C PRO A 100 -0.35 -7.40 16.33
N GLY A 101 -1.08 -7.42 17.45
CA GLY A 101 -0.49 -7.33 18.79
C GLY A 101 -0.35 -5.90 19.33
N GLN A 102 -0.60 -4.87 18.51
CA GLN A 102 -0.65 -3.49 19.00
C GLN A 102 -2.07 -3.05 19.36
N PRO A 103 -2.21 -2.03 20.22
CA PRO A 103 -3.50 -1.38 20.46
C PRO A 103 -4.06 -0.75 19.18
N ALA A 104 -5.38 -0.88 18.98
CA ALA A 104 -6.10 -0.14 17.96
C ALA A 104 -6.07 1.37 18.27
N THR A 105 -5.94 2.19 17.23
CA THR A 105 -6.28 3.61 17.30
C THR A 105 -7.81 3.79 17.42
N PRO A 106 -8.30 4.98 17.84
CA PRO A 106 -9.72 5.31 17.77
C PRO A 106 -10.35 5.05 16.40
N GLY A 107 -9.66 5.40 15.30
CA GLY A 107 -10.12 5.16 13.93
C GLY A 107 -10.25 3.68 13.59
N VAL A 108 -9.22 2.88 13.85
CA VAL A 108 -9.27 1.42 13.61
C VAL A 108 -10.38 0.78 14.45
N LYS A 109 -10.57 1.25 15.68
CA LYS A 109 -11.66 0.80 16.56
C LYS A 109 -13.03 1.14 15.97
N GLU A 110 -13.24 2.37 15.47
CA GLU A 110 -14.51 2.77 14.84
C GLU A 110 -14.86 1.84 13.66
N VAL A 111 -13.87 1.56 12.81
CA VAL A 111 -14.03 0.64 11.68
C VAL A 111 -14.43 -0.74 12.19
N ALA A 112 -13.70 -1.30 13.16
CA ALA A 112 -13.92 -2.65 13.65
C ALA A 112 -15.24 -2.85 14.40
N GLU A 113 -15.72 -1.84 15.14
CA GLU A 113 -16.93 -1.95 15.96
C GLU A 113 -18.21 -1.55 15.21
N THR A 114 -18.12 -0.62 14.26
CA THR A 114 -19.30 0.00 13.62
C THR A 114 -19.27 0.02 12.10
N GLY A 115 -18.08 -0.18 11.50
CA GLY A 115 -17.85 0.03 10.07
C GLY A 115 -17.82 1.49 9.65
N GLY A 116 -17.86 2.43 10.61
CA GLY A 116 -17.59 3.84 10.40
C GLY A 116 -16.15 4.08 9.93
N LYS A 117 -15.92 5.18 9.23
CA LYS A 117 -14.62 5.53 8.64
C LYS A 117 -14.10 6.88 9.11
N GLY A 118 -14.91 7.67 9.82
CA GLY A 118 -14.65 9.09 10.04
C GLY A 118 -13.39 9.32 10.86
N ASP A 119 -13.29 8.65 12.00
CA ASP A 119 -12.14 8.77 12.90
C ASP A 119 -10.85 8.28 12.20
N PHE A 120 -10.96 7.24 11.36
CA PHE A 120 -9.80 6.71 10.64
C PHE A 120 -9.37 7.60 9.46
N GLU A 121 -10.33 8.20 8.74
CA GLU A 121 -10.06 9.20 7.70
C GLU A 121 -9.36 10.45 8.29
N GLU A 122 -9.74 10.88 9.50
CA GLU A 122 -9.07 11.95 10.24
C GLU A 122 -7.63 11.57 10.61
N GLU A 123 -7.40 10.35 11.13
CA GLU A 123 -6.06 9.85 11.45
C GLU A 123 -5.15 9.78 10.21
N ILE A 124 -5.69 9.33 9.07
CA ILE A 124 -4.97 9.31 7.79
C ILE A 124 -4.63 10.73 7.34
N THR A 125 -5.58 11.67 7.45
CA THR A 125 -5.36 13.08 7.06
C THR A 125 -4.22 13.71 7.85
N LEU A 126 -4.11 13.42 9.16
CA LEU A 126 -3.00 13.88 9.98
C LEU A 126 -1.63 13.34 9.49
N GLN A 127 -1.60 12.13 8.92
CA GLN A 127 -0.38 11.54 8.38
C GLN A 127 -0.03 12.07 6.99
N ILE A 128 -1.04 12.50 6.22
CA ILE A 128 -0.82 13.26 4.98
C ILE A 128 -0.15 14.60 5.33
N ASP A 129 -0.67 15.32 6.32
CA ASP A 129 -0.08 16.58 6.79
C ASP A 129 1.34 16.40 7.35
N ALA A 130 1.64 15.22 7.91
CA ALA A 130 2.97 14.84 8.41
C ALA A 130 3.95 14.39 7.29
N GLY A 131 3.50 14.24 6.05
CA GLY A 131 4.33 13.81 4.92
C GLY A 131 4.71 12.33 4.94
N THR A 132 3.99 11.49 5.69
CA THR A 132 4.20 10.02 5.75
C THR A 132 3.18 9.25 4.90
N THR A 133 2.13 9.93 4.43
CA THR A 133 1.02 9.35 3.66
C THR A 133 0.70 10.19 2.43
N GLN A 134 0.35 9.55 1.31
CA GLN A 134 -0.05 10.22 0.08
C GLN A 134 -1.54 10.52 0.05
N ALA A 135 -2.39 9.51 0.28
CA ALA A 135 -3.82 9.63 0.09
C ALA A 135 -4.63 8.63 0.92
N VAL A 136 -5.86 9.03 1.23
CA VAL A 136 -6.92 8.13 1.71
C VAL A 136 -7.36 7.22 0.57
N VAL A 137 -7.51 5.93 0.86
CA VAL A 137 -8.11 4.92 -0.02
C VAL A 137 -9.44 4.47 0.59
N SER A 138 -10.55 4.89 0.00
CA SER A 138 -11.90 4.61 0.52
C SER A 138 -12.77 3.96 -0.56
N GLY A 139 -13.25 2.75 -0.29
CA GLY A 139 -14.05 1.93 -1.20
C GLY A 139 -15.39 1.49 -0.63
N GLY A 140 -16.21 0.87 -1.50
CA GLY A 140 -17.45 0.20 -1.09
C GLY A 140 -17.19 -1.04 -0.21
N GLY A 141 -18.26 -1.56 0.38
CA GLY A 141 -18.25 -2.80 1.17
C GLY A 141 -18.99 -3.94 0.46
N ILE A 142 -19.10 -5.09 1.13
CA ILE A 142 -19.84 -6.25 0.64
C ILE A 142 -21.13 -6.36 1.44
N GLY A 143 -22.25 -5.91 0.89
CA GLY A 143 -23.53 -5.88 1.60
C GLY A 143 -24.22 -7.23 1.75
N ASN A 144 -23.87 -8.22 0.92
CA ASN A 144 -24.36 -9.60 1.01
C ASN A 144 -23.19 -10.55 0.72
N THR A 145 -22.94 -11.51 1.60
CA THR A 145 -21.88 -12.51 1.42
C THR A 145 -22.43 -13.81 0.82
N PRO A 146 -21.69 -14.47 -0.09
CA PRO A 146 -20.44 -14.02 -0.67
C PRO A 146 -20.63 -12.92 -1.73
N GLY A 147 -19.63 -12.08 -1.89
CA GLY A 147 -19.57 -10.98 -2.84
C GLY A 147 -18.16 -10.40 -2.99
N SER A 148 -18.08 -9.26 -3.66
CA SER A 148 -16.81 -8.56 -3.86
C SER A 148 -16.97 -7.05 -3.87
N ALA A 149 -15.95 -6.33 -3.42
CA ALA A 149 -15.82 -4.89 -3.55
C ALA A 149 -14.43 -4.54 -4.11
N SER A 150 -14.33 -3.45 -4.85
CA SER A 150 -13.06 -2.97 -5.40
C SER A 150 -12.83 -1.50 -5.12
N VAL A 151 -11.57 -1.11 -5.01
CA VAL A 151 -11.13 0.29 -4.93
C VAL A 151 -9.83 0.46 -5.71
N GLU A 152 -9.68 1.62 -6.33
CA GLU A 152 -8.47 2.01 -7.06
C GLU A 152 -7.68 3.02 -6.23
N PHE A 153 -6.35 2.96 -6.36
CA PHE A 153 -5.43 3.86 -5.68
C PHE A 153 -4.13 3.96 -6.48
N ASP A 154 -3.43 5.08 -6.29
CA ASP A 154 -2.13 5.33 -6.88
C ASP A 154 -1.05 5.20 -5.79
N VAL A 155 0.07 4.56 -6.14
CA VAL A 155 1.29 4.50 -5.33
C VAL A 155 2.44 5.09 -6.12
N ASN A 156 3.46 5.56 -5.41
CA ASN A 156 4.68 6.05 -6.04
C ASN A 156 5.91 5.62 -5.24
N THR A 157 7.08 6.05 -5.69
CA THR A 157 8.35 5.62 -5.05
C THR A 157 8.51 6.12 -3.62
N THR A 158 7.84 7.25 -3.29
CA THR A 158 7.83 7.89 -1.97
C THR A 158 6.84 7.21 -1.01
N TYR A 159 5.66 6.81 -1.49
CA TYR A 159 4.58 6.18 -0.72
C TYR A 159 4.21 4.82 -1.31
N PRO A 160 5.12 3.82 -1.20
CA PRO A 160 5.00 2.52 -1.86
C PRO A 160 4.06 1.54 -1.15
N MET A 161 3.59 1.85 0.06
CA MET A 161 2.84 0.91 0.90
C MET A 161 1.34 1.15 0.79
N ILE A 162 0.57 0.08 0.87
CA ILE A 162 -0.89 0.12 1.04
C ILE A 162 -1.28 -0.53 2.37
N THR A 163 -2.12 0.17 3.12
CA THR A 163 -2.88 -0.39 4.24
C THR A 163 -4.36 -0.28 3.94
N LEU A 164 -5.13 -1.33 4.20
CA LEU A 164 -6.58 -1.39 4.03
C LEU A 164 -7.22 -2.26 5.08
N ILE A 165 -8.38 -1.86 5.60
CA ILE A 165 -9.20 -2.62 6.54
C ILE A 165 -10.69 -2.57 6.16
N SER A 166 -11.44 -3.59 6.61
CA SER A 166 -12.89 -3.68 6.51
C SER A 166 -13.44 -4.54 7.65
N MET A 167 -14.52 -4.08 8.29
CA MET A 167 -15.20 -4.79 9.38
C MET A 167 -15.82 -6.09 8.86
N ILE A 168 -15.74 -7.16 9.65
CA ILE A 168 -16.61 -8.34 9.50
C ILE A 168 -17.85 -8.10 10.35
N ALA A 169 -19.04 -8.24 9.78
CA ALA A 169 -20.27 -7.88 10.49
C ALA A 169 -21.41 -8.90 10.34
N PRO A 170 -22.21 -9.11 11.41
CA PRO A 170 -22.01 -8.59 12.77
C PRO A 170 -20.81 -9.24 13.50
N SER A 171 -20.08 -8.43 14.26
CA SER A 171 -19.04 -8.88 15.19
C SER A 171 -18.87 -7.87 16.33
N PRO A 172 -18.17 -8.21 17.43
CA PRO A 172 -17.85 -7.25 18.47
C PRO A 172 -16.88 -6.15 17.97
N ASP A 173 -15.77 -6.57 17.37
CA ASP A 173 -14.63 -5.71 16.97
C ASP A 173 -13.73 -6.41 15.92
N TRP A 174 -14.32 -7.23 15.05
CA TRP A 174 -13.54 -8.01 14.08
C TRP A 174 -13.42 -7.27 12.74
N PHE A 175 -12.22 -7.29 12.18
CA PHE A 175 -11.96 -6.77 10.84
C PHE A 175 -10.97 -7.66 10.09
N VAL A 176 -10.96 -7.53 8.77
CA VAL A 176 -9.94 -8.07 7.88
C VAL A 176 -9.19 -6.92 7.22
N GLY A 177 -7.96 -7.18 6.79
CA GLY A 177 -7.18 -6.16 6.13
C GLY A 177 -5.79 -6.62 5.72
N VAL A 178 -5.10 -5.71 5.04
CA VAL A 178 -3.67 -5.75 4.80
C VAL A 178 -3.04 -4.51 5.44
N GLY A 179 -1.88 -4.67 6.06
CA GLY A 179 -1.13 -3.57 6.68
C GLY A 179 0.27 -3.52 6.09
N ASN A 180 0.73 -2.31 5.74
CA ASN A 180 2.08 -2.04 5.24
C ASN A 180 2.51 -2.95 4.07
N LEU A 181 1.61 -3.28 3.15
CA LEU A 181 1.94 -4.10 1.98
C LEU A 181 2.76 -3.28 1.00
N ASP A 182 4.00 -3.68 0.73
CA ASP A 182 4.86 -3.05 -0.28
C ASP A 182 4.37 -3.38 -1.70
N MET A 183 4.31 -2.37 -2.55
CA MET A 183 3.79 -2.43 -3.93
C MET A 183 4.88 -2.28 -5.00
N ARG A 184 6.16 -2.21 -4.61
CA ARG A 184 7.30 -2.19 -5.53
C ARG A 184 7.59 -3.54 -6.19
#